data_AF-A0A1E3X8Z2-F1
#
_entry.id   AF-A0A1E3X8Z2-F1
#
_cell.length_a   1.000
_cell.length_b   1.000
_cell.length_c   1.000
_cell.angle_alpha   90.00
_cell.angle_beta   90.00
_cell.angle_gamma   90.00
#
_symmetry.space_group_name_H-M   'P 1'
#
loop_
_entity.id
_entity.type
_entity.pdbx_description
1 polymer ?
#
loop_
_entity_poly.entity_id
_entity_poly.type
_entity_poly.pdbx_seq_one_letter_code
_entity_poly.pdbx_strand_id
1 'polypeptide(L)'
;MNKEFHIKSPSDIGKQNQKVSAEDIRIIKSLLGNKKRKPSSHCLLCKKTIEEIGGKRIIAQKTLGIYNSKIYRGGGDPDFPELSIKLDDANYIVLCGKKGMWTDELIEKVKEIYLNDECPWFCQKCVGKTCHICGEILNNPIGSDVIYDDGCISHVAILGYNPGCVNESCENYKKWSK
;
A
#
# COMPACT_ATOMS: atom_id res chain seq x y z
N MET A 1 4.61 4.37 -32.01
CA MET A 1 3.57 5.22 -32.61
C MET A 1 2.97 6.07 -31.50
N ASN A 2 3.17 7.38 -31.54
CA ASN A 2 2.76 8.33 -30.48
C ASN A 2 1.27 8.19 -30.14
N LYS A 3 0.94 8.08 -28.86
CA LYS A 3 -0.42 8.33 -28.36
C LYS A 3 -0.34 9.54 -27.44
N GLU A 4 -0.60 10.72 -28.01
CA GLU A 4 -0.89 11.92 -27.23
C GLU A 4 -2.21 11.71 -26.48
N PHE A 5 -2.19 11.84 -25.17
CA PHE A 5 -3.38 11.89 -24.35
C PHE A 5 -3.79 13.36 -24.19
N HIS A 6 -4.78 13.80 -24.97
CA HIS A 6 -5.39 15.12 -24.81
C HIS A 6 -6.65 15.00 -23.97
N ILE A 7 -6.57 15.40 -22.70
CA ILE A 7 -7.77 15.70 -21.87
C ILE A 7 -7.73 17.21 -21.62
N LYS A 8 -8.74 17.94 -22.09
CA LYS A 8 -8.81 19.41 -21.99
C LYS A 8 -9.98 19.91 -21.13
N SER A 9 -10.91 19.05 -20.71
CA SER A 9 -11.98 19.43 -19.78
C SER A 9 -12.65 18.24 -19.03
N PRO A 10 -13.34 18.49 -17.89
CA PRO A 10 -13.98 17.44 -17.07
C PRO A 10 -15.11 16.64 -17.76
N SER A 11 -15.68 17.14 -18.86
CA SER A 11 -16.68 16.41 -19.66
C SER A 11 -16.07 15.34 -20.57
N ASP A 12 -14.75 15.31 -20.72
CA ASP A 12 -14.04 14.30 -21.55
C ASP A 12 -13.88 12.95 -20.82
N ILE A 13 -14.13 12.92 -19.51
CA ILE A 13 -13.96 11.74 -18.63
C ILE A 13 -14.90 10.58 -19.01
N GLY A 14 -16.07 10.88 -19.58
CA GLY A 14 -17.07 9.88 -19.98
C GLY A 14 -16.80 9.16 -21.31
N LYS A 15 -15.70 9.47 -22.03
CA LYS A 15 -15.48 8.99 -23.41
C LYS A 15 -14.40 7.92 -23.59
N GLN A 16 -13.70 7.48 -22.54
CA GLN A 16 -12.83 6.29 -22.65
C GLN A 16 -13.53 5.02 -22.16
N ASN A 17 -14.41 4.49 -23.00
CA ASN A 17 -14.68 3.04 -23.00
C ASN A 17 -13.45 2.33 -23.58
N GLN A 18 -12.42 2.07 -22.76
CA GLN A 18 -11.39 1.12 -23.14
C GLN A 18 -12.05 -0.26 -23.25
N LYS A 19 -12.13 -0.77 -24.49
CA LYS A 19 -12.55 -2.13 -24.81
C LYS A 19 -11.51 -3.12 -24.29
N VAL A 20 -11.59 -3.46 -23.01
CA VAL A 20 -10.97 -4.67 -22.47
C VAL A 20 -11.91 -5.82 -22.82
N SER A 21 -11.42 -6.87 -23.47
CA SER A 21 -12.31 -7.97 -23.90
C SER A 21 -12.78 -8.77 -22.67
N ALA A 22 -13.95 -9.41 -22.78
CA ALA A 22 -14.44 -10.30 -21.71
C ALA A 22 -13.48 -11.47 -21.44
N GLU A 23 -12.67 -11.85 -22.44
CA GLU A 23 -11.59 -12.84 -22.33
C GLU A 23 -10.44 -12.31 -21.45
N ASP A 24 -10.00 -11.07 -21.68
CA ASP A 24 -8.97 -10.41 -20.87
C ASP A 24 -9.44 -10.26 -19.42
N ILE A 25 -10.71 -9.88 -19.21
CA ILE A 25 -11.33 -9.78 -17.89
C ILE A 25 -11.40 -11.16 -17.22
N ARG A 26 -11.68 -12.25 -17.96
CA ARG A 26 -11.69 -13.62 -17.43
C ARG A 26 -10.30 -14.12 -17.06
N ILE A 27 -9.30 -13.84 -17.88
CA ILE A 27 -7.89 -14.17 -17.61
C ILE A 27 -7.44 -13.43 -16.34
N ILE A 28 -7.71 -12.13 -16.25
CA ILE A 28 -7.45 -11.31 -15.06
C ILE A 28 -8.20 -11.87 -13.84
N LYS A 29 -9.50 -12.18 -13.93
CA LYS A 29 -10.27 -12.79 -12.83
C LYS A 29 -9.69 -14.14 -12.36
N SER A 30 -9.16 -14.97 -13.27
CA SER A 30 -8.50 -16.24 -12.91
C SER A 30 -7.14 -16.03 -12.24
N LEU A 31 -6.42 -14.94 -12.57
CA LEU A 31 -5.18 -14.53 -11.92
C LEU A 31 -5.43 -13.89 -10.54
N LEU A 32 -6.61 -13.34 -10.27
CA LEU A 32 -6.90 -12.61 -9.03
C LEU A 32 -7.45 -13.49 -7.88
N GLY A 33 -7.71 -14.77 -8.12
CA GLY A 33 -8.18 -15.71 -7.08
C GLY A 33 -7.13 -15.89 -5.99
N ASN A 34 -7.33 -15.29 -4.79
CA ASN A 34 -6.46 -15.36 -3.61
C ASN A 34 -4.94 -15.35 -3.92
N LYS A 35 -4.53 -14.64 -4.97
CA LYS A 35 -3.14 -14.63 -5.38
C LYS A 35 -2.37 -13.77 -4.40
N LYS A 36 -1.45 -14.40 -3.67
CA LYS A 36 -0.47 -13.71 -2.84
C LYS A 36 0.42 -12.91 -3.79
N ARG A 37 0.10 -11.63 -3.95
CA ARG A 37 0.92 -10.71 -4.75
C ARG A 37 2.18 -10.43 -3.99
N LYS A 38 3.32 -10.50 -4.67
CA LYS A 38 4.59 -10.09 -4.08
C LYS A 38 4.58 -8.59 -3.86
N PRO A 39 5.29 -8.07 -2.86
CA PRO A 39 5.43 -6.63 -2.69
C PRO A 39 6.13 -6.03 -3.92
N SER A 40 5.75 -4.80 -4.27
CA SER A 40 6.50 -4.00 -5.25
C SER A 40 7.95 -3.81 -4.81
N SER A 41 8.85 -3.51 -5.75
CA SER A 41 10.28 -3.33 -5.44
C SER A 41 10.57 -2.15 -4.50
N HIS A 42 9.76 -1.08 -4.56
CA HIS A 42 10.01 0.17 -3.84
C HIS A 42 8.82 0.58 -2.97
N CYS A 43 9.11 1.31 -1.90
CA CYS A 43 8.14 2.01 -1.08
C CYS A 43 7.36 3.01 -1.94
N LEU A 44 6.02 3.00 -1.81
CA LEU A 44 5.13 3.84 -2.60
C LEU A 44 5.39 5.35 -2.43
N LEU A 45 5.88 5.77 -1.26
CA LEU A 45 6.06 7.19 -0.92
C LEU A 45 7.48 7.69 -1.17
N CYS A 46 8.50 7.02 -0.61
CA CYS A 46 9.89 7.49 -0.71
C CYS A 46 10.68 6.85 -1.84
N LYS A 47 10.08 5.91 -2.59
CA LYS A 47 10.69 5.24 -3.75
C LYS A 47 12.00 4.49 -3.44
N LYS A 48 12.28 4.19 -2.18
CA LYS A 48 13.43 3.39 -1.74
C LYS A 48 13.08 1.89 -1.66
N THR A 49 14.06 1.01 -1.83
CA THR A 49 13.89 -0.44 -1.65
C THR A 49 13.88 -0.83 -0.16
N ILE A 50 13.55 -2.08 0.14
CA ILE A 50 13.60 -2.55 1.54
C ILE A 50 15.04 -2.66 2.05
N GLU A 51 16.00 -2.95 1.17
CA GLU A 51 17.42 -3.07 1.49
C GLU A 51 18.01 -1.72 1.87
N GLU A 52 17.60 -0.64 1.19
CA GLU A 52 18.03 0.72 1.52
C GLU A 52 17.46 1.25 2.83
N ILE A 53 16.29 0.76 3.24
CA ILE A 53 15.57 1.26 4.43
C ILE A 53 15.79 0.37 5.65
N GLY A 54 15.90 -0.93 5.44
CA GLY A 54 15.73 -1.96 6.46
C GLY A 54 14.28 -2.13 6.93
N GLY A 55 14.09 -3.00 7.93
CA GLY A 55 12.79 -3.18 8.59
C GLY A 55 11.80 -4.00 7.78
N LYS A 56 10.51 -3.60 7.85
CA LYS A 56 9.38 -4.33 7.28
C LYS A 56 8.55 -3.47 6.31
N ARG A 57 7.91 -4.13 5.34
CA ARG A 57 7.01 -3.52 4.36
C ARG A 57 5.59 -3.46 4.90
N ILE A 58 5.04 -2.27 5.13
CA ILE A 58 3.72 -2.07 5.72
C ILE A 58 2.69 -1.84 4.61
N ILE A 59 1.58 -2.56 4.63
CA ILE A 59 0.48 -2.36 3.67
C ILE A 59 -0.70 -1.63 4.30
N ALA A 60 -0.90 -1.77 5.61
CA ALA A 60 -1.98 -1.12 6.33
C ALA A 60 -1.65 -0.89 7.80
N GLN A 61 -2.26 0.16 8.34
CA GLN A 61 -2.37 0.49 9.75
C GLN A 61 -3.66 1.31 9.93
N LYS A 62 -4.03 1.62 11.18
CA LYS A 62 -5.25 2.37 11.48
C LYS A 62 -5.41 3.67 10.67
N THR A 63 -4.32 4.39 10.43
CA THR A 63 -4.33 5.74 9.85
C THR A 63 -3.96 5.82 8.38
N LEU A 64 -3.58 4.69 7.77
CA LEU A 64 -3.08 4.61 6.41
C LEU A 64 -3.08 3.16 5.94
N GLY A 65 -3.64 2.87 4.76
CA GLY A 65 -3.50 1.54 4.20
C GLY A 65 -3.95 1.39 2.76
N ILE A 66 -3.58 0.27 2.18
CA ILE A 66 -3.99 -0.22 0.86
C ILE A 66 -4.41 -1.67 1.04
N TYR A 67 -5.65 -2.00 0.69
CA TYR A 67 -6.15 -3.36 0.82
C TYR A 67 -7.26 -3.68 -0.19
N ASN A 68 -7.49 -4.96 -0.45
CA ASN A 68 -8.51 -5.39 -1.41
C ASN A 68 -9.88 -5.49 -0.72
N SER A 69 -10.93 -5.14 -1.45
CA SER A 69 -12.31 -5.30 -1.00
C SER A 69 -13.18 -5.81 -2.15
N LYS A 70 -14.17 -6.66 -1.84
CA LYS A 70 -15.23 -7.05 -2.80
C LYS A 70 -16.39 -6.04 -2.84
N ILE A 71 -16.36 -5.06 -1.95
CA ILE A 71 -17.42 -4.08 -1.75
C ILE A 71 -16.81 -2.70 -1.90
N TYR A 72 -17.50 -1.80 -2.61
CA TYR A 72 -17.13 -0.40 -2.65
C TYR A 72 -17.11 0.20 -1.25
N ARG A 73 -15.99 0.84 -0.91
CA ARG A 73 -15.75 1.63 0.30
C ARG A 73 -15.54 3.09 -0.08
N GLY A 74 -16.26 4.00 0.57
CA GLY A 74 -16.09 5.44 0.41
C GLY A 74 -16.54 6.15 1.68
N GLY A 75 -15.75 7.11 2.16
CA GLY A 75 -15.99 7.75 3.46
C GLY A 75 -15.29 6.98 4.57
N GLY A 76 -15.97 6.65 5.67
CA GLY A 76 -15.34 5.99 6.82
C GLY A 76 -14.89 6.99 7.90
N ASP A 77 -13.76 6.72 8.55
CA ASP A 77 -13.19 7.62 9.57
C ASP A 77 -12.93 9.01 8.94
N PRO A 78 -13.54 10.10 9.43
CA PRO A 78 -13.34 11.44 8.85
C PRO A 78 -11.88 11.90 8.86
N ASP A 79 -11.07 11.43 9.81
CA ASP A 79 -9.64 11.76 9.90
C ASP A 79 -8.79 10.93 8.92
N PHE A 80 -9.28 9.74 8.56
CA PHE A 80 -8.61 8.78 7.68
C PHE A 80 -9.60 8.16 6.68
N PRO A 81 -10.15 8.95 5.75
CA PRO A 81 -11.17 8.47 4.83
C PRO A 81 -10.65 7.36 3.92
N GLU A 82 -11.60 6.51 3.55
CA GLU A 82 -11.50 5.43 2.58
C GLU A 82 -11.96 5.90 1.20
N LEU A 83 -11.21 5.45 0.19
CA LEU A 83 -11.49 5.65 -1.23
C LEU A 83 -11.32 4.33 -1.95
N SER A 84 -12.34 3.90 -2.69
CA SER A 84 -12.25 2.72 -3.55
C SER A 84 -11.91 3.06 -4.98
N ILE A 85 -10.92 2.36 -5.51
CA ILE A 85 -10.57 2.30 -6.93
C ILE A 85 -11.11 0.97 -7.46
N LYS A 86 -12.00 1.02 -8.46
CA LYS A 86 -12.49 -0.19 -9.11
C LYS A 86 -11.34 -0.87 -9.85
N LEU A 87 -11.06 -2.13 -9.52
CA LEU A 87 -10.06 -2.96 -10.19
C LEU A 87 -10.70 -3.80 -11.29
N ASP A 88 -11.85 -4.42 -11.00
CA ASP A 88 -12.68 -5.16 -11.95
C ASP A 88 -14.17 -5.12 -11.51
N ASP A 89 -15.03 -5.91 -12.14
CA ASP A 89 -16.47 -5.95 -11.83
C ASP A 89 -16.81 -6.34 -10.38
N ALA A 90 -15.92 -7.05 -9.69
CA ALA A 90 -16.16 -7.63 -8.37
C ALA A 90 -15.14 -7.16 -7.31
N ASN A 91 -14.05 -6.50 -7.71
CA ASN A 91 -12.96 -6.14 -6.81
C ASN A 91 -12.63 -4.65 -6.85
N TYR A 92 -12.30 -4.13 -5.67
CA TYR A 92 -11.84 -2.78 -5.42
C TYR A 92 -10.50 -2.81 -4.69
N ILE A 93 -9.64 -1.85 -5.01
CA ILE A 93 -8.53 -1.46 -4.16
C ILE A 93 -9.05 -0.35 -3.26
N VAL A 94 -8.95 -0.53 -1.95
CA VAL A 94 -9.34 0.47 -0.96
C VAL A 94 -8.08 1.16 -0.46
N LEU A 95 -8.08 2.48 -0.56
CA LEU A 95 -7.08 3.37 -0.03
C LEU A 95 -7.64 4.02 1.23
N CYS A 96 -6.92 3.97 2.34
CA CYS A 96 -7.25 4.67 3.58
C CYS A 96 -6.11 5.63 3.91
N GLY A 97 -6.42 6.86 4.33
CA GLY A 97 -5.38 7.81 4.75
C GLY A 97 -5.91 9.22 4.96
N LYS A 98 -5.06 10.10 5.49
CA LYS A 98 -5.42 11.50 5.72
C LYS A 98 -5.85 12.19 4.42
N LYS A 99 -6.79 13.13 4.53
CA LYS A 99 -7.22 13.95 3.39
C LYS A 99 -6.01 14.64 2.74
N GLY A 100 -5.95 14.58 1.41
CA GLY A 100 -4.87 15.15 0.60
C GLY A 100 -3.62 14.26 0.46
N MET A 101 -3.54 13.12 1.18
CA MET A 101 -2.43 12.19 1.03
C MET A 101 -2.46 11.47 -0.31
N TRP A 102 -3.65 11.03 -0.74
CA TRP A 102 -3.83 10.29 -1.99
C TRP A 102 -3.97 11.25 -3.16
N THR A 103 -2.84 11.59 -3.76
CA THR A 103 -2.78 12.38 -5.00
C THR A 103 -3.10 11.50 -6.21
N ASP A 104 -3.49 12.12 -7.32
CA ASP A 104 -3.73 11.41 -8.59
C ASP A 104 -2.51 10.60 -9.03
N GLU A 105 -1.29 11.15 -8.85
CA GLU A 105 -0.03 10.45 -9.14
C GLU A 105 0.10 9.16 -8.32
N LEU A 106 -0.16 9.21 -7.01
CA LEU A 106 -0.08 8.04 -6.13
C LEU A 106 -1.15 7.01 -6.46
N ILE A 107 -2.36 7.46 -6.79
CA ILE A 107 -3.47 6.61 -7.20
C ILE A 107 -3.13 5.86 -8.49
N GLU A 108 -2.60 6.56 -9.51
CA GLU A 108 -2.16 5.93 -10.75
C GLU A 108 -1.00 4.96 -10.50
N LYS A 109 -0.07 5.31 -9.61
CA LYS A 109 1.03 4.39 -9.26
C LYS A 109 0.54 3.12 -8.56
N VAL A 110 -0.46 3.23 -7.68
CA VAL A 110 -1.10 2.06 -7.07
C VAL A 110 -1.72 1.17 -8.14
N LYS A 111 -2.49 1.75 -9.08
CA LYS A 111 -3.09 1.00 -10.18
C LYS A 111 -2.02 0.27 -11.01
N GLU A 112 -0.94 0.95 -11.37
CA GLU A 112 0.18 0.37 -12.12
C GLU A 112 0.77 -0.85 -11.40
N ILE A 113 1.03 -0.73 -10.10
CA ILE A 113 1.57 -1.83 -9.27
C ILE A 113 0.62 -3.03 -9.28
N TYR A 114 -0.68 -2.80 -9.11
CA TYR A 114 -1.68 -3.88 -9.13
C TYR A 114 -1.82 -4.53 -10.52
N LEU A 115 -1.70 -3.76 -11.60
CA LEU A 115 -1.70 -4.28 -12.98
C LEU A 115 -0.47 -5.14 -13.28
N ASN A 116 0.64 -4.91 -12.57
CA ASN A 116 1.85 -5.73 -12.63
C ASN A 116 1.81 -6.95 -11.70
N ASP A 117 0.65 -7.28 -11.11
CA ASP A 117 0.47 -8.38 -10.15
C ASP A 117 1.32 -8.26 -8.88
N GLU A 118 1.65 -7.02 -8.50
CA GLU A 118 2.39 -6.67 -7.29
C GLU A 118 1.48 -6.01 -6.23
N CYS A 119 1.97 -5.91 -5.01
CA CYS A 119 1.30 -5.26 -3.89
C CYS A 119 2.09 -4.01 -3.44
N PRO A 120 1.48 -2.82 -3.48
CA PRO A 120 2.15 -1.60 -3.00
C PRO A 120 2.35 -1.67 -1.49
N TRP A 121 3.44 -1.08 -1.01
CA TRP A 121 3.77 -1.02 0.40
C TRP A 121 4.42 0.31 0.77
N PHE A 122 4.43 0.58 2.07
CA PHE A 122 5.07 1.73 2.68
C PHE A 122 6.16 1.30 3.64
N CYS A 123 7.26 2.05 3.69
CA CYS A 123 8.30 1.79 4.65
C CYS A 123 7.96 2.34 6.03
N GLN A 124 8.57 1.75 7.07
CA GLN A 124 8.38 2.17 8.45
C GLN A 124 8.64 3.66 8.70
N LYS A 125 9.62 4.26 8.02
CA LYS A 125 9.90 5.70 8.13
C LYS A 125 8.74 6.54 7.59
N CYS A 126 8.22 6.22 6.41
CA CYS A 126 7.13 6.98 5.78
C CYS A 126 5.81 6.90 6.56
N VAL A 127 5.56 5.81 7.27
CA VAL A 127 4.31 5.62 8.02
C VAL A 127 4.44 5.88 9.52
N GLY A 128 5.57 6.45 9.94
CA GLY A 128 5.80 6.87 11.33
C GLY A 128 6.00 5.72 12.32
N LYS A 129 6.44 4.54 11.85
CA LYS A 129 6.82 3.40 12.71
C LYS A 129 8.29 3.46 13.06
N THR A 130 8.66 4.59 13.66
CA THR A 130 10.00 4.96 14.06
C THR A 130 10.08 5.17 15.57
N CYS A 131 11.29 5.12 16.09
CA CYS A 131 11.63 5.44 17.45
C CYS A 131 11.40 6.93 17.69
N HIS A 132 10.62 7.27 18.71
CA HIS A 132 10.37 8.66 19.09
C HIS A 132 11.63 9.38 19.62
N ILE A 133 12.67 8.64 20.03
CA ILE A 133 13.92 9.20 20.54
C ILE A 133 14.91 9.48 19.41
N CYS A 134 15.26 8.46 18.61
CA CYS A 134 16.31 8.59 17.60
C CYS A 134 15.82 8.66 16.15
N GLY A 135 14.52 8.52 15.89
CA GLY A 135 13.95 8.53 14.54
C GLY A 135 14.23 7.27 13.70
N GLU A 136 15.04 6.33 14.19
CA GLU A 136 15.29 5.07 13.49
C GLU A 136 14.12 4.10 13.58
N ILE A 137 14.06 3.14 12.66
CA ILE A 137 12.95 2.18 12.59
C ILE A 137 12.81 1.34 13.86
N LEU A 138 11.58 1.03 14.23
CA LEU A 138 11.28 0.08 15.30
C LEU A 138 11.59 -1.36 14.85
N ASN A 139 12.00 -2.24 15.77
CA ASN A 139 12.22 -3.65 15.45
C ASN A 139 10.95 -4.35 14.96
N ASN A 140 9.80 -3.93 15.51
CA ASN A 140 8.50 -4.45 15.11
C ASN A 140 7.50 -3.29 14.95
N PRO A 141 6.87 -3.10 13.77
CA PRO A 141 5.89 -2.04 13.55
C PRO A 141 4.53 -2.44 14.13
N ILE A 142 4.36 -2.24 15.44
CA ILE A 142 3.13 -2.59 16.16
C ILE A 142 1.90 -1.88 15.57
N GLY A 143 0.79 -2.61 15.43
CA GLY A 143 -0.47 -2.10 14.90
C GLY A 143 -0.46 -1.92 13.38
N SER A 144 0.28 -2.78 12.68
CA SER A 144 0.43 -2.74 11.23
C SER A 144 0.31 -4.13 10.61
N ASP A 145 -0.21 -4.17 9.40
CA ASP A 145 -0.14 -5.34 8.52
C ASP A 145 1.13 -5.24 7.67
N VAL A 146 1.93 -6.31 7.72
CA VAL A 146 3.21 -6.41 7.03
C VAL A 146 3.12 -7.46 5.93
N ILE A 147 3.67 -7.14 4.76
CA ILE A 147 3.82 -8.07 3.65
C ILE A 147 5.27 -8.60 3.53
N TYR A 148 5.41 -9.90 3.28
CA TYR A 148 6.69 -10.59 3.06
C TYR A 148 6.95 -10.85 1.57
N ASP A 149 8.16 -11.31 1.22
CA ASP A 149 8.59 -11.50 -0.17
C ASP A 149 7.76 -12.52 -0.95
N ASP A 150 7.10 -13.45 -0.26
CA ASP A 150 6.19 -14.45 -0.82
C ASP A 150 4.75 -13.94 -0.96
N GLY A 151 4.49 -12.69 -0.60
CA GLY A 151 3.17 -12.07 -0.58
C GLY A 151 2.30 -12.48 0.62
N CYS A 152 2.83 -13.22 1.59
CA CYS A 152 2.13 -13.44 2.86
C CYS A 152 2.00 -12.14 3.64
N ILE A 153 0.87 -11.99 4.33
CA ILE A 153 0.58 -10.85 5.18
C ILE A 153 0.49 -11.32 6.62
N SER A 154 1.15 -10.62 7.54
CA SER A 154 0.99 -10.83 8.97
C SER A 154 0.58 -9.55 9.67
N HIS A 155 -0.41 -9.66 10.53
CA HIS A 155 -0.78 -8.60 11.46
C HIS A 155 0.18 -8.55 12.65
N VAL A 156 0.74 -7.38 12.93
CA VAL A 156 1.56 -7.14 14.13
C VAL A 156 0.67 -6.56 15.23
N ALA A 157 0.20 -7.41 16.13
CA ALA A 157 -0.75 -7.04 17.17
C ALA A 157 -0.20 -6.01 18.19
N ILE A 158 -1.11 -5.22 18.77
CA ILE A 158 -0.83 -4.29 19.86
C ILE A 158 -0.90 -5.04 21.19
N LEU A 159 0.25 -5.49 21.70
CA LEU A 159 0.35 -6.33 22.91
C LEU A 159 0.99 -5.61 24.12
N GLY A 160 1.02 -4.27 24.12
CA GLY A 160 1.48 -3.49 25.28
C GLY A 160 2.97 -3.59 25.62
N TYR A 161 3.81 -4.11 24.72
CA TYR A 161 5.26 -4.13 24.89
C TYR A 161 5.95 -3.04 24.06
N ASN A 162 7.11 -2.59 24.53
CA ASN A 162 7.98 -1.69 23.78
C ASN A 162 8.87 -2.51 22.80
N PRO A 163 8.73 -2.33 21.47
CA PRO A 163 9.50 -3.09 20.48
C PRO A 163 10.98 -2.70 20.45
N GLY A 164 11.33 -1.52 20.98
CA GLY A 164 12.66 -0.94 20.81
C GLY A 164 12.97 -0.60 19.35
N CYS A 165 14.12 0.00 19.13
CA CYS A 165 14.62 0.39 17.82
C CYS A 165 15.91 -0.35 17.45
N VAL A 166 16.29 -0.22 16.19
CA VAL A 166 17.47 -0.88 15.61
C VAL A 166 18.79 -0.14 15.89
N ASN A 167 18.74 1.11 16.35
CA ASN A 167 19.94 1.92 16.59
C ASN A 167 20.60 1.56 17.92
N GLU A 168 21.77 0.92 17.87
CA GLU A 168 22.49 0.43 19.06
C GLU A 168 22.90 1.53 20.05
N SER A 169 23.05 2.76 19.57
CA SER A 169 23.40 3.92 20.40
C SER A 169 22.19 4.59 21.05
N CYS A 170 20.97 4.13 20.77
CA CYS A 170 19.75 4.71 21.34
C CYS A 170 19.42 4.04 22.68
N GLU A 171 18.97 4.81 23.66
CA GLU A 171 18.47 4.27 24.94
C GLU A 171 17.26 3.33 24.77
N ASN A 172 16.53 3.45 23.65
CA ASN A 172 15.44 2.56 23.28
C ASN A 172 15.88 1.42 22.35
N TYR A 173 17.19 1.17 22.22
CA TYR A 173 17.70 0.02 21.50
C TYR A 173 17.23 -1.28 22.14
N LYS A 174 16.82 -2.24 21.30
CA LYS A 174 16.63 -3.62 21.75
C LYS A 174 17.19 -4.57 20.71
N LYS A 175 18.06 -5.47 21.15
CA LYS A 175 18.50 -6.59 20.34
C LYS A 175 17.42 -7.67 20.34
N TRP A 176 16.81 -7.90 19.19
CA TRP A 176 15.92 -9.05 18.98
C TRP A 176 16.77 -10.20 18.44
N SER A 177 16.65 -11.38 19.03
CA SER A 177 17.22 -12.61 18.44
C SER A 177 16.57 -12.83 17.07
N LYS A 178 17.40 -12.92 16.04
CA LYS A 178 16.97 -13.33 14.70
C LYS A 178 16.65 -14.82 14.68
#